data_AF-A0A535IF77-F1
#
_entry.id   AF-A0A535IF77-F1
#
_cell.length_a   1.000
_cell.length_b   1.000
_cell.length_c   1.000
_cell.angle_alpha   90.00
_cell.angle_beta   90.00
_cell.angle_gamma   90.00
#
_symmetry.space_group_name_H-M   'P 1'
#
loop_
_entity.id
_entity.type
_entity.pdbx_description
1 polymer ?
#
loop_
_entity_poly.entity_id
_entity_poly.type
_entity_poly.pdbx_seq_one_letter_code
_entity_poly.pdbx_strand_id
1 'polypeptide(L)'
;MKEVLPMRRTSWNKDEGGQAVVLIAITFLALIMAVGLAIDAGQLYVARRTMQEAADAAAYAGAVVRYQGGSVVQARSAAMDDATRNGYTCQLISCGALSDTPNGFSVVVEAPPGTGSTFEGNDQYVRVIISGAVRTALVPAQSVLSTISVRGTAGSGPLNNGYAIMALDRGNVEKSFYADNNADIHLTGGGILVNSTNSRAAWSDQCNSARFNIQAPFGTDVAGTGYGCFPSTGDGLANNRPKQADPLSGTAKPNIGVLTTYNTTGTGNPRTIDPGFYTVELGGAGTNTIYLNPGIYVLTRGINTSGNADLISNAGGVFIYNTYPTYPATFRPGIDECGEINLSGNSVTTLSAMSSSYVLTLDPNGPNVYPDAQEWNYVNFLVYQDPACTNVMEIGGNGIFAGSGTIYVPTGSFVFDGNNATLTGSQLVANTVNIQSGNITINFDGGNTAQPNLPRLSE
;
A
#
# COMPACT_ATOMS: atom_id res chain seq x y z
N MET A 1 -102.57 -37.75 -13.61
CA MET A 1 -101.47 -37.87 -12.62
C MET A 1 -100.57 -36.67 -12.79
N LYS A 2 -100.42 -35.82 -11.76
CA LYS A 2 -99.49 -34.68 -11.75
C LYS A 2 -98.28 -35.10 -10.93
N GLU A 3 -97.10 -35.14 -11.54
CA GLU A 3 -95.83 -35.25 -10.81
C GLU A 3 -95.55 -33.95 -10.06
N VAL A 4 -95.15 -34.08 -8.79
CA VAL A 4 -94.78 -32.97 -7.91
C VAL A 4 -93.26 -33.01 -7.75
N LEU A 5 -92.56 -31.98 -8.24
CA LEU A 5 -91.14 -31.77 -7.97
C LEU A 5 -90.96 -31.16 -6.57
N PRO A 6 -90.04 -31.66 -5.71
CA PRO A 6 -89.80 -31.05 -4.41
C PRO A 6 -88.94 -29.78 -4.52
N MET A 7 -89.43 -28.68 -3.95
CA MET A 7 -88.65 -27.46 -3.71
C MET A 7 -87.55 -27.71 -2.68
N ARG A 8 -86.29 -27.59 -3.10
CA ARG A 8 -85.12 -27.58 -2.21
C ARG A 8 -85.01 -26.22 -1.52
N ARG A 9 -85.42 -26.13 -0.25
CA ARG A 9 -85.16 -24.97 0.61
C ARG A 9 -83.67 -24.97 1.02
N THR A 10 -82.89 -24.03 0.52
CA THR A 10 -81.57 -23.68 1.08
C THR A 10 -81.77 -22.71 2.24
N SER A 11 -81.56 -23.17 3.47
CA SER A 11 -81.43 -22.31 4.63
C SER A 11 -80.04 -21.69 4.66
N TRP A 12 -79.95 -20.38 4.49
CA TRP A 12 -78.73 -19.62 4.81
C TRP A 12 -78.72 -19.35 6.30
N ASN A 13 -77.77 -19.96 7.02
CA ASN A 13 -77.47 -19.63 8.41
C ASN A 13 -77.02 -18.16 8.47
N LYS A 14 -77.89 -17.30 9.00
CA LYS A 14 -77.52 -16.00 9.54
C LYS A 14 -76.98 -16.30 10.95
N ASP A 15 -75.67 -16.12 11.18
CA ASP A 15 -75.09 -15.72 12.48
C ASP A 15 -73.53 -15.69 12.50
N GLU A 16 -72.83 -16.14 11.44
CA GLU A 16 -71.33 -16.09 11.39
C GLU A 16 -70.73 -14.87 10.65
N GLY A 17 -71.57 -14.06 9.98
CA GLY A 17 -71.11 -12.94 9.15
C GLY A 17 -70.53 -11.75 9.93
N GLY A 18 -70.96 -11.52 11.17
CA GLY A 18 -70.50 -10.38 11.98
C GLY A 18 -69.10 -10.57 12.55
N GLN A 19 -68.78 -11.77 13.05
CA GLN A 19 -67.48 -12.09 13.65
C GLN A 19 -66.36 -12.16 12.61
N ALA A 20 -66.66 -12.71 11.43
CA ALA A 20 -65.71 -12.78 10.32
C ALA A 20 -65.25 -11.38 9.89
N VAL A 21 -66.17 -10.41 9.82
CA VAL A 21 -65.85 -9.01 9.46
C VAL A 21 -64.92 -8.35 10.48
N VAL A 22 -65.12 -8.61 11.78
CA VAL A 22 -64.27 -8.06 12.85
C VAL A 22 -62.85 -8.65 12.80
N LEU A 23 -62.73 -9.97 12.62
CA LEU A 23 -61.42 -10.63 12.50
C LEU A 23 -60.66 -10.14 11.26
N ILE A 24 -61.34 -10.05 10.11
CA ILE A 24 -60.77 -9.49 8.89
C ILE A 24 -60.29 -8.05 9.12
N ALA A 25 -61.10 -7.20 9.76
CA ALA A 25 -60.70 -5.81 10.04
C ALA A 25 -59.45 -5.73 10.93
N ILE A 26 -59.34 -6.56 11.96
CA ILE A 26 -58.17 -6.60 12.86
C ILE A 26 -56.93 -7.11 12.11
N THR A 27 -57.05 -8.16 11.29
CA THR A 27 -55.94 -8.67 10.49
C THR A 27 -55.48 -7.65 9.46
N PHE A 28 -56.40 -6.96 8.78
CA PHE A 28 -56.05 -5.88 7.85
C PHE A 28 -55.33 -4.72 8.56
N LEU A 29 -55.78 -4.34 9.75
CA LEU A 29 -55.11 -3.32 10.56
C LEU A 29 -53.68 -3.77 10.94
N ALA A 30 -53.52 -5.02 11.37
CA ALA A 30 -52.22 -5.59 11.68
C ALA A 30 -51.27 -5.61 10.46
N LEU A 31 -51.78 -5.96 9.29
CA LEU A 31 -51.01 -5.94 8.04
C LEU A 31 -50.58 -4.51 7.64
N ILE A 32 -51.46 -3.52 7.80
CA ILE A 32 -51.13 -2.11 7.53
C ILE A 32 -50.03 -1.62 8.49
N MET A 33 -50.12 -1.95 9.78
CA MET A 33 -49.07 -1.62 10.75
C MET A 33 -47.74 -2.30 10.41
N ALA A 34 -47.76 -3.57 9.99
CA ALA A 34 -46.56 -4.30 9.57
C ALA A 34 -45.90 -3.68 8.32
N VAL A 35 -46.69 -3.29 7.32
CA VAL A 35 -46.20 -2.58 6.13
C VAL A 35 -45.55 -1.26 6.53
N GLY A 36 -46.17 -0.54 7.46
CA GLY A 36 -45.60 0.70 7.95
C GLY A 36 -44.26 0.55 8.67
N LEU A 37 -44.15 -0.44 9.56
CA LEU A 37 -42.88 -0.76 10.21
C LEU A 37 -41.79 -1.15 9.18
N ALA A 38 -42.17 -1.87 8.13
CA ALA A 38 -41.24 -2.23 7.06
C ALA A 38 -40.74 -1.01 6.28
N ILE A 39 -41.60 -0.01 6.03
CA ILE A 39 -41.21 1.27 5.41
C ILE A 39 -40.25 2.03 6.32
N ASP A 40 -40.56 2.13 7.61
CA ASP A 40 -39.72 2.84 8.59
C ASP A 40 -38.34 2.20 8.72
N ALA A 41 -38.27 0.86 8.81
CA ALA A 41 -37.02 0.11 8.82
C ALA A 41 -36.23 0.29 7.52
N GLY A 42 -36.91 0.31 6.37
CA GLY A 42 -36.29 0.57 5.06
C GLY A 42 -35.68 1.97 4.97
N GLN A 43 -36.40 3.00 5.44
CA GLN A 43 -35.89 4.37 5.47
C GLN A 43 -34.68 4.53 6.40
N LEU A 44 -34.72 3.91 7.58
CA LEU A 44 -33.60 3.92 8.53
C LEU A 44 -32.37 3.22 7.96
N TYR A 45 -32.56 2.07 7.29
CA TYR A 45 -31.48 1.32 6.67
C TYR A 45 -30.80 2.11 5.54
N VAL A 46 -31.58 2.72 4.65
CA VAL A 46 -31.06 3.57 3.58
C VAL A 46 -30.29 4.76 4.15
N ALA A 47 -30.86 5.46 5.14
CA ALA A 47 -30.19 6.61 5.76
C ALA A 47 -28.87 6.23 6.45
N ARG A 48 -28.82 5.07 7.13
CA ARG A 48 -27.57 4.55 7.71
C ARG A 48 -26.52 4.27 6.64
N ARG A 49 -26.91 3.61 5.55
CA ARG A 49 -25.99 3.27 4.46
C ARG A 49 -25.42 4.51 3.78
N THR A 50 -26.24 5.50 3.44
CA THR A 50 -25.76 6.71 2.78
C THR A 50 -24.83 7.53 3.67
N MET A 51 -25.07 7.57 4.98
CA MET A 51 -24.11 8.23 5.88
C MET A 51 -22.81 7.46 6.03
N GLN A 52 -22.87 6.12 6.07
CA GLN A 52 -21.65 5.31 6.16
C GLN A 52 -20.78 5.54 4.93
N GLU A 53 -21.37 5.49 3.73
CA GLU A 53 -20.68 5.78 2.46
C GLU A 53 -20.05 7.18 2.46
N ALA A 54 -20.74 8.19 3.02
CA ALA A 54 -20.20 9.55 3.13
C ALA A 54 -19.10 9.68 4.21
N ALA A 55 -19.21 8.98 5.34
CA ALA A 55 -18.20 8.98 6.39
C ALA A 55 -16.91 8.32 5.89
N ASP A 56 -17.04 7.21 5.16
CA ASP A 56 -15.94 6.49 4.53
C ASP A 56 -15.25 7.38 3.46
N ALA A 57 -16.03 7.98 2.55
CA ALA A 57 -15.48 8.91 1.55
C ALA A 57 -14.74 10.10 2.18
N ALA A 58 -15.32 10.70 3.22
CA ALA A 58 -14.70 11.80 3.95
C ALA A 58 -13.40 11.38 4.65
N ALA A 59 -13.39 10.23 5.32
CA ALA A 59 -12.18 9.70 5.94
C ALA A 59 -11.10 9.46 4.88
N TYR A 60 -11.46 8.84 3.75
CA TYR A 60 -10.56 8.59 2.64
C TYR A 60 -9.96 9.88 2.08
N ALA A 61 -10.75 10.93 1.89
CA ALA A 61 -10.27 12.24 1.44
C ALA A 61 -9.21 12.84 2.38
N GLY A 62 -9.42 12.72 3.70
CA GLY A 62 -8.43 13.13 4.69
C GLY A 62 -7.15 12.27 4.63
N ALA A 63 -7.30 10.95 4.48
CA ALA A 63 -6.17 10.04 4.33
C ALA A 63 -5.35 10.30 3.06
N VAL A 64 -5.98 10.70 1.95
CA VAL A 64 -5.28 11.10 0.71
C VAL A 64 -4.38 12.32 0.94
N VAL A 65 -4.84 13.30 1.71
CA VAL A 65 -4.01 14.47 2.04
C VAL A 65 -2.83 14.08 2.93
N ARG A 66 -3.04 13.15 3.88
CA ARG A 66 -1.94 12.62 4.70
C ARG A 66 -0.94 11.82 3.87
N TYR A 67 -1.43 11.02 2.92
CA TYR A 67 -0.60 10.35 1.93
C TYR A 67 0.26 11.34 1.10
N GLN A 68 -0.30 12.48 0.71
CA GLN A 68 0.41 13.51 -0.06
C GLN A 68 1.36 14.39 0.79
N GLY A 69 1.59 14.04 2.07
CA GLY A 69 2.46 14.81 2.98
C GLY A 69 1.82 16.10 3.50
N GLY A 70 0.51 16.28 3.33
CA GLY A 70 -0.22 17.44 3.86
C GLY A 70 -0.33 17.42 5.38
N SER A 71 -0.49 18.59 6.00
CA SER A 71 -0.64 18.72 7.46
C SER A 71 -1.96 18.11 7.96
N VAL A 72 -2.02 17.80 9.26
CA VAL A 72 -3.23 17.34 9.95
C VAL A 72 -4.42 18.29 9.73
N VAL A 73 -4.15 19.61 9.67
CA VAL A 73 -5.17 20.63 9.41
C VAL A 73 -5.71 20.53 7.99
N GLN A 74 -4.85 20.29 7.00
CA GLN A 74 -5.27 20.10 5.60
C GLN A 74 -6.07 18.81 5.43
N ALA A 75 -5.68 17.72 6.11
CA ALA A 75 -6.41 16.46 6.09
C ALA A 75 -7.80 16.61 6.71
N ARG A 76 -7.91 17.33 7.84
CA ARG A 76 -9.20 17.67 8.46
C ARG A 76 -10.08 18.49 7.52
N SER A 77 -9.50 19.50 6.86
CA SER A 77 -10.22 20.33 5.88
C SER A 77 -10.76 19.49 4.72
N ALA A 78 -9.93 18.65 4.11
CA ALA A 78 -10.34 17.84 2.97
C ALA A 78 -11.43 16.82 3.32
N ALA A 79 -11.35 16.18 4.48
CA ALA A 79 -12.39 15.30 4.98
C ALA A 79 -13.71 16.06 5.22
N MET A 80 -13.63 17.28 5.76
CA MET A 80 -14.82 18.11 6.02
C MET A 80 -15.45 18.66 4.73
N ASP A 81 -14.63 19.02 3.74
CA ASP A 81 -15.07 19.45 2.41
C ASP A 81 -15.78 18.30 1.67
N ASP A 82 -15.28 17.08 1.81
CA ASP A 82 -15.89 15.89 1.19
C ASP A 82 -17.21 15.50 1.88
N ALA A 83 -17.26 15.51 3.22
CA ALA A 83 -18.51 15.33 3.96
C ALA A 83 -19.57 16.38 3.55
N THR A 84 -19.14 17.64 3.37
CA THR A 84 -19.99 18.74 2.91
C THR A 84 -20.50 18.51 1.48
N ARG A 85 -19.64 18.04 0.56
CA ARG A 85 -20.03 17.67 -0.80
C ARG A 85 -21.06 16.54 -0.83
N ASN A 86 -21.02 15.63 0.14
CA ASN A 86 -22.01 14.56 0.33
C ASN A 86 -23.29 15.02 1.06
N GLY A 87 -23.47 16.33 1.29
CA GLY A 87 -24.67 16.90 1.91
C GLY A 87 -24.66 16.89 3.44
N TYR A 88 -23.56 16.47 4.06
CA TYR A 88 -23.36 16.45 5.51
C TYR A 88 -22.56 17.68 5.93
N THR A 89 -23.24 18.83 5.96
CA THR A 89 -22.66 20.11 6.37
C THR A 89 -22.69 20.26 7.89
N CYS A 90 -21.53 20.53 8.50
CA CYS A 90 -21.45 21.14 9.84
C CYS A 90 -21.03 22.61 9.64
N GLN A 91 -21.70 23.55 10.28
CA GLN A 91 -21.46 24.98 10.05
C GLN A 91 -20.25 25.54 10.83
N LEU A 92 -19.55 24.73 11.65
CA LEU A 92 -18.36 25.12 12.42
C LEU A 92 -17.38 23.95 12.62
N ILE A 93 -16.10 24.26 12.78
CA ILE A 93 -14.95 23.32 12.85
C ILE A 93 -15.04 22.27 13.98
N SER A 94 -15.94 22.42 14.95
CA SER A 94 -16.36 21.37 15.90
C SER A 94 -17.87 21.48 16.13
N CYS A 95 -18.64 20.45 15.80
CA CYS A 95 -20.06 20.41 16.14
C CYS A 95 -20.23 20.04 17.63
N GLY A 96 -20.76 20.98 18.41
CA GLY A 96 -21.44 20.70 19.68
C GLY A 96 -22.77 19.96 19.46
N ALA A 97 -23.59 19.87 20.52
CA ALA A 97 -24.85 19.11 20.54
C ALA A 97 -25.80 19.40 19.35
N LEU A 98 -26.62 18.39 19.02
CA LEU A 98 -27.52 18.27 17.86
C LEU A 98 -28.55 19.40 17.63
N SER A 99 -28.57 20.46 18.45
CA SER A 99 -29.60 21.52 18.42
C SER A 99 -29.35 22.65 17.42
N ASP A 100 -28.15 22.77 16.84
CA ASP A 100 -27.77 23.97 16.06
C ASP A 100 -27.52 23.70 14.55
N THR A 101 -27.99 22.58 14.00
CA THR A 101 -27.82 22.28 12.55
C THR A 101 -29.13 22.37 11.77
N PRO A 102 -29.19 23.14 10.66
CA PRO A 102 -30.40 23.30 9.84
C PRO A 102 -30.99 21.98 9.31
N ASN A 103 -30.19 20.91 9.25
CA ASN A 103 -30.55 19.59 8.71
C ASN A 103 -30.54 18.44 9.75
N GLY A 104 -30.19 18.70 11.02
CA GLY A 104 -30.20 17.68 12.09
C GLY A 104 -29.09 16.61 12.02
N PHE A 105 -27.97 16.90 11.35
CA PHE A 105 -26.78 16.04 11.26
C PHE A 105 -25.52 16.76 11.76
N SER A 106 -24.64 16.05 12.47
CA SER A 106 -23.35 16.49 13.01
C SER A 106 -22.22 15.65 12.40
N VAL A 107 -21.14 16.31 12.00
CA VAL A 107 -19.91 15.67 11.46
C VAL A 107 -18.75 16.02 12.38
N VAL A 108 -18.05 15.00 12.85
CA VAL A 108 -16.82 15.13 13.64
C VAL A 108 -15.68 14.48 12.86
N VAL A 109 -14.64 15.25 12.56
CA VAL A 109 -13.42 14.77 11.92
C VAL A 109 -12.29 14.79 12.94
N GLU A 110 -11.67 13.64 13.16
CA GLU A 110 -10.56 13.44 14.06
C GLU A 110 -9.33 13.00 13.27
N ALA A 111 -8.33 13.86 13.24
CA ALA A 111 -7.00 13.59 12.71
C ALA A 111 -6.02 14.18 13.74
N PRO A 112 -5.25 13.38 14.49
CA PRO A 112 -5.33 11.91 14.57
C PRO A 112 -6.65 11.41 15.21
N PRO A 113 -7.00 10.12 15.06
CA PRO A 113 -8.17 9.53 15.71
C PRO A 113 -8.06 9.59 17.23
N GLY A 114 -9.17 9.91 17.91
CA GLY A 114 -9.24 10.00 19.36
C GLY A 114 -9.44 8.65 20.07
N THR A 115 -9.63 8.71 21.39
CA THR A 115 -9.73 7.55 22.28
C THR A 115 -10.82 6.56 21.88
N GLY A 116 -10.51 5.26 22.00
CA GLY A 116 -11.40 4.17 21.57
C GLY A 116 -11.37 3.87 20.06
N SER A 117 -10.33 4.34 19.35
CA SER A 117 -9.99 3.92 17.98
C SER A 117 -8.87 2.87 18.02
N THR A 118 -8.86 1.93 17.07
CA THR A 118 -7.71 1.04 16.81
C THR A 118 -6.44 1.84 16.42
N PHE A 119 -6.62 3.07 15.95
CA PHE A 119 -5.55 3.96 15.46
C PHE A 119 -5.43 5.23 16.29
N GLU A 120 -5.74 5.15 17.59
CA GLU A 120 -5.67 6.29 18.52
C GLU A 120 -4.29 6.97 18.47
N GLY A 121 -4.29 8.29 18.27
CA GLY A 121 -3.07 9.10 18.24
C GLY A 121 -2.19 8.93 17.00
N ASN A 122 -2.61 8.16 15.99
CA ASN A 122 -1.84 7.99 14.76
C ASN A 122 -2.19 9.07 13.72
N ASP A 123 -1.26 9.99 13.49
CA ASP A 123 -1.44 11.12 12.56
C ASP A 123 -1.58 10.68 11.09
N GLN A 124 -1.31 9.43 10.75
CA GLN A 124 -1.55 8.91 9.40
C GLN A 124 -3.01 8.50 9.16
N TYR A 125 -3.83 8.47 10.21
CA TYR A 125 -5.22 8.05 10.14
C TYR A 125 -6.16 9.24 10.37
N VAL A 126 -7.34 9.18 9.75
CA VAL A 126 -8.42 10.14 9.88
C VAL A 126 -9.69 9.35 10.18
N ARG A 127 -10.38 9.72 11.25
CA ARG A 127 -11.67 9.16 11.65
C ARG A 127 -12.76 10.20 11.46
N VAL A 128 -13.81 9.85 10.75
CA VAL A 128 -14.99 10.69 10.52
C VAL A 128 -16.20 10.02 11.14
N ILE A 129 -16.92 10.78 11.98
CA ILE A 129 -18.14 10.34 12.65
C ILE A 129 -19.27 11.23 12.17
N ILE A 130 -20.28 10.64 11.52
CA ILE A 130 -21.49 11.34 11.11
C ILE A 130 -22.63 10.85 11.99
N SER A 131 -23.35 11.78 12.62
CA SER A 131 -24.49 11.48 13.49
C SER A 131 -25.69 12.32 13.12
N GLY A 132 -26.89 11.75 13.08
CA GLY A 132 -28.09 12.55 12.86
C GLY A 132 -29.39 11.83 13.09
N ALA A 133 -30.46 12.61 13.01
CA ALA A 133 -31.82 12.18 13.32
C ALA A 133 -32.61 11.80 12.06
N VAL A 134 -33.14 10.58 12.00
CA VAL A 134 -33.99 10.13 10.89
C VAL A 134 -35.47 10.23 11.27
N ARG A 135 -36.26 10.85 10.38
CA ARG A 135 -37.73 10.85 10.48
C ARG A 135 -38.28 9.56 9.89
N THR A 136 -39.06 8.83 10.67
CA THR A 136 -39.82 7.66 10.21
C THR A 136 -41.29 8.03 9.96
N ALA A 137 -41.98 7.28 9.11
CA ALA A 137 -43.29 7.65 8.57
C ALA A 137 -44.46 7.26 9.49
N LEU A 138 -44.39 6.16 10.27
CA LEU A 138 -45.55 5.69 11.07
C LEU A 138 -45.56 6.09 12.54
N VAL A 139 -44.50 6.70 13.06
CA VAL A 139 -44.50 7.26 14.43
C VAL A 139 -44.39 8.80 14.37
N PRO A 140 -45.48 9.52 13.98
CA PRO A 140 -45.50 10.98 14.01
C PRO A 140 -45.82 11.56 15.40
N ALA A 141 -45.80 10.76 16.46
CA ALA A 141 -45.90 11.26 17.82
C ALA A 141 -44.53 11.81 18.24
N GLN A 142 -44.45 13.13 18.26
CA GLN A 142 -43.35 13.96 18.74
C GLN A 142 -42.51 13.28 19.84
N SER A 143 -41.19 13.20 19.62
CA SER A 143 -40.14 13.07 20.66
C SER A 143 -39.36 11.75 20.82
N VAL A 144 -39.22 10.91 19.79
CA VAL A 144 -38.02 10.04 19.70
C VAL A 144 -37.51 10.02 18.26
N LEU A 145 -36.70 11.02 17.90
CA LEU A 145 -35.86 10.90 16.71
C LEU A 145 -34.94 9.70 16.91
N SER A 146 -34.94 8.75 15.98
CA SER A 146 -33.93 7.69 15.98
C SER A 146 -32.61 8.34 15.55
N THR A 147 -31.71 8.54 16.51
CA THR A 147 -30.36 9.01 16.22
C THR A 147 -29.54 7.84 15.74
N ILE A 148 -28.91 8.03 14.58
CA ILE A 148 -27.98 7.08 14.01
C ILE A 148 -26.61 7.74 13.91
N SER A 149 -25.59 6.98 14.29
CA SER A 149 -24.20 7.39 14.25
C SER A 149 -23.42 6.34 13.48
N VAL A 150 -22.62 6.79 12.52
CA VAL A 150 -21.75 5.98 11.69
C VAL A 150 -20.31 6.47 11.81
N ARG A 151 -19.37 5.59 11.52
CA ARG A 151 -17.94 5.89 11.64
C ARG A 151 -17.22 5.35 10.41
N GLY A 152 -16.47 6.22 9.73
CA GLY A 152 -15.50 5.84 8.71
C GLY A 152 -14.11 6.17 9.23
N THR A 153 -13.19 5.22 9.16
CA THR A 153 -11.77 5.48 9.45
C THR A 153 -10.97 5.16 8.21
N ALA A 154 -10.00 5.99 7.90
CA ALA A 154 -9.09 5.78 6.79
C ALA A 154 -7.68 6.14 7.23
N GLY A 155 -6.68 5.52 6.65
CA GLY A 155 -5.30 5.90 6.90
C GLY A 155 -4.45 5.75 5.67
N SER A 156 -3.38 6.53 5.65
CA SER A 156 -2.18 6.24 4.91
C SER A 156 -1.34 5.34 5.82
N GLY A 157 -1.72 4.07 5.84
CA GLY A 157 -1.03 3.03 6.60
C GLY A 157 -0.12 2.24 5.68
N PRO A 158 1.02 1.76 6.19
CA PRO A 158 1.94 1.02 5.37
C PRO A 158 1.34 -0.36 5.00
N LEU A 159 1.24 -0.65 3.70
CA LEU A 159 0.54 -1.80 3.13
C LEU A 159 1.51 -2.76 2.44
N ASN A 160 1.37 -4.07 2.70
CA ASN A 160 1.89 -5.10 1.81
C ASN A 160 1.08 -5.06 0.50
N ASN A 161 1.71 -4.66 -0.60
CA ASN A 161 1.06 -4.63 -1.93
C ASN A 161 0.83 -6.02 -2.54
N GLY A 162 1.22 -7.09 -1.84
CA GLY A 162 1.09 -8.47 -2.27
C GLY A 162 2.15 -8.92 -3.27
N TYR A 163 3.13 -8.08 -3.59
CA TYR A 163 4.14 -8.34 -4.63
C TYR A 163 5.56 -8.23 -4.06
N ALA A 164 6.27 -9.35 -4.10
CA ALA A 164 7.68 -9.44 -3.75
C ALA A 164 8.56 -8.84 -4.85
N ILE A 165 8.16 -9.00 -6.11
CA ILE A 165 8.82 -8.44 -7.30
C ILE A 165 7.83 -7.60 -8.09
N MET A 166 8.22 -6.40 -8.48
CA MET A 166 7.43 -5.53 -9.36
C MET A 166 8.29 -5.02 -10.52
N ALA A 167 7.88 -5.36 -11.75
CA ALA A 167 8.35 -4.70 -12.96
C ALA A 167 7.37 -3.59 -13.33
N LEU A 168 7.79 -2.34 -13.15
CA LEU A 168 6.92 -1.16 -13.14
C LEU A 168 6.57 -0.62 -14.53
N ASP A 169 7.33 -0.92 -15.58
CA ASP A 169 7.12 -0.36 -16.92
C ASP A 169 5.66 -0.55 -17.39
N ARG A 170 4.96 0.58 -17.63
CA ARG A 170 3.53 0.60 -17.99
C ARG A 170 3.27 0.67 -19.49
N GLY A 171 4.33 0.58 -20.29
CA GLY A 171 4.33 0.70 -21.74
C GLY A 171 4.01 -0.62 -22.44
N ASN A 172 4.62 -0.82 -23.60
CA ASN A 172 4.52 -2.01 -24.43
C ASN A 172 5.91 -2.64 -24.61
N VAL A 173 6.48 -3.12 -23.51
CA VAL A 173 7.85 -3.63 -23.41
C VAL A 173 7.82 -5.16 -23.28
N GLU A 174 8.44 -5.83 -24.25
CA GLU A 174 8.71 -7.27 -24.17
C GLU A 174 9.76 -7.52 -23.09
N LYS A 175 9.65 -8.64 -22.35
CA LYS A 175 10.60 -9.02 -21.29
C LYS A 175 10.76 -7.94 -20.20
N SER A 176 9.68 -7.22 -19.89
CA SER A 176 9.63 -6.32 -18.72
C SER A 176 9.91 -7.08 -17.43
N PHE A 177 9.45 -8.33 -17.34
CA PHE A 177 10.00 -9.35 -16.45
C PHE A 177 10.55 -10.48 -17.31
N TYR A 178 11.81 -10.89 -17.08
CA TYR A 178 12.44 -12.02 -17.75
C TYR A 178 13.13 -12.93 -16.73
N ALA A 179 12.86 -14.23 -16.84
CA ALA A 179 13.60 -15.29 -16.16
C ALA A 179 14.18 -16.23 -17.23
N ASP A 180 15.50 -16.42 -17.25
CA ASP A 180 16.13 -17.37 -18.16
C ASP A 180 15.92 -18.84 -17.71
N ASN A 181 16.48 -19.80 -18.44
CA ASN A 181 16.36 -21.23 -18.12
C ASN A 181 17.20 -21.68 -16.91
N ASN A 182 18.12 -20.84 -16.45
CA ASN A 182 18.99 -21.03 -15.30
C ASN A 182 18.59 -20.19 -14.08
N ALA A 183 17.54 -19.37 -14.17
CA ALA A 183 16.99 -18.62 -13.04
C ALA A 183 16.49 -19.56 -11.93
N ASP A 184 16.68 -19.18 -10.68
CA ASP A 184 16.22 -19.92 -9.51
C ASP A 184 15.51 -18.96 -8.54
N ILE A 185 14.19 -18.96 -8.56
CA ILE A 185 13.29 -17.96 -7.98
C ILE A 185 12.38 -18.63 -6.95
N HIS A 186 12.54 -18.26 -5.68
CA HIS A 186 11.69 -18.70 -4.58
C HIS A 186 11.06 -17.50 -3.89
N LEU A 187 9.74 -17.36 -3.99
CA LEU A 187 9.01 -16.25 -3.39
C LEU A 187 8.06 -16.74 -2.29
N THR A 188 8.20 -16.19 -1.09
CA THR A 188 7.27 -16.38 0.03
C THR A 188 6.69 -15.03 0.46
N GLY A 189 5.42 -14.98 0.85
CA GLY A 189 4.77 -13.76 1.35
C GLY A 189 4.37 -12.70 0.30
N GLY A 190 4.72 -12.88 -0.98
CA GLY A 190 4.34 -12.01 -2.09
C GLY A 190 4.56 -12.64 -3.46
N GLY A 191 3.84 -12.12 -4.46
CA GLY A 191 3.89 -12.56 -5.85
C GLY A 191 4.75 -11.68 -6.75
N ILE A 192 4.48 -11.75 -8.06
CA ILE A 192 5.14 -10.95 -9.08
C ILE A 192 4.10 -10.07 -9.78
N LEU A 193 4.38 -8.78 -9.89
CA LEU A 193 3.64 -7.86 -10.74
C LEU A 193 4.46 -7.52 -11.99
N VAL A 194 3.81 -7.56 -13.15
CA VAL A 194 4.37 -7.08 -14.42
C VAL A 194 3.41 -6.09 -15.06
N ASN A 195 3.76 -4.80 -15.02
CA ASN A 195 2.87 -3.72 -15.47
C ASN A 195 2.81 -3.52 -16.98
N SER A 196 3.70 -4.17 -17.74
CA SER A 196 3.79 -3.94 -19.18
C SER A 196 2.62 -4.61 -19.91
N THR A 197 2.10 -3.92 -20.93
CA THR A 197 0.92 -4.36 -21.71
C THR A 197 1.26 -5.27 -22.89
N ASN A 198 2.54 -5.61 -23.08
CA ASN A 198 3.01 -6.44 -24.18
C ASN A 198 2.49 -7.89 -24.09
N SER A 199 2.32 -8.54 -25.25
CA SER A 199 1.91 -9.95 -25.32
C SER A 199 2.97 -10.95 -24.80
N ARG A 200 4.17 -10.47 -24.50
CA ARG A 200 5.29 -11.20 -23.91
C ARG A 200 5.94 -10.36 -22.82
N ALA A 201 5.11 -9.68 -22.03
CA ALA A 201 5.54 -8.78 -20.96
C ALA A 201 6.31 -9.54 -19.87
N ALA A 202 5.76 -10.67 -19.43
CA ALA A 202 6.42 -11.59 -18.50
C ALA A 202 6.92 -12.80 -19.30
N TRP A 203 8.22 -13.00 -19.38
CA TRP A 203 8.80 -14.13 -20.09
C TRP A 203 9.58 -15.00 -19.11
N SER A 204 9.31 -16.30 -19.11
CA SER A 204 10.08 -17.24 -18.29
C SER A 204 10.44 -18.49 -19.09
N ASP A 205 11.74 -18.72 -19.26
CA ASP A 205 12.29 -19.96 -19.80
C ASP A 205 12.57 -21.00 -18.69
N GLN A 206 12.30 -20.66 -17.42
CA GLN A 206 12.44 -21.57 -16.28
C GLN A 206 11.22 -22.48 -16.13
N CYS A 207 11.31 -23.69 -16.69
CA CYS A 207 10.23 -24.69 -16.62
C CYS A 207 10.38 -25.70 -15.48
N ASN A 208 11.43 -25.60 -14.65
CA ASN A 208 11.62 -26.45 -13.48
C ASN A 208 10.92 -25.85 -12.25
N SER A 209 9.83 -26.48 -11.80
CA SER A 209 9.06 -26.03 -10.63
C SER A 209 9.83 -26.06 -9.30
N ALA A 210 10.94 -26.81 -9.21
CA ALA A 210 11.82 -26.75 -8.05
C ALA A 210 12.63 -25.45 -7.99
N ARG A 211 12.84 -24.81 -9.14
CA ARG A 211 13.61 -23.58 -9.32
C ARG A 211 12.75 -22.34 -9.56
N PHE A 212 11.46 -22.49 -9.79
CA PHE A 212 10.57 -21.33 -9.83
C PHE A 212 9.29 -21.68 -9.11
N ASN A 213 9.13 -21.17 -7.90
CA ASN A 213 7.92 -21.32 -7.11
C ASN A 213 7.55 -20.03 -6.37
N ILE A 214 6.25 -19.89 -6.19
CA ILE A 214 5.60 -18.79 -5.48
C ILE A 214 4.66 -19.43 -4.46
N GLN A 215 4.77 -19.01 -3.21
CA GLN A 215 3.91 -19.50 -2.13
C GLN A 215 2.46 -19.06 -2.34
N ALA A 216 1.52 -19.99 -2.18
CA ALA A 216 0.09 -19.65 -2.16
C ALA A 216 -0.26 -18.66 -1.03
N PRO A 217 -1.20 -17.72 -1.26
CA PRO A 217 -2.07 -17.58 -2.44
C PRO A 217 -1.49 -16.67 -3.54
N PHE A 218 -0.20 -16.33 -3.49
CA PHE A 218 0.36 -15.36 -4.43
C PHE A 218 0.63 -15.98 -5.81
N GLY A 219 0.71 -15.14 -6.84
CA GLY A 219 0.93 -15.55 -8.22
C GLY A 219 1.71 -14.51 -9.02
N THR A 220 1.64 -14.61 -10.35
CA THR A 220 2.20 -13.63 -11.29
C THR A 220 1.05 -12.90 -11.98
N ASP A 221 0.86 -11.61 -11.66
CA ASP A 221 -0.12 -10.75 -12.31
C ASP A 221 0.54 -9.93 -13.41
N VAL A 222 0.01 -10.02 -14.63
CA VAL A 222 0.58 -9.38 -15.82
C VAL A 222 -0.48 -8.50 -16.48
N ALA A 223 -0.13 -7.24 -16.76
CA ALA A 223 -1.04 -6.33 -17.43
C ALA A 223 -1.29 -6.69 -18.91
N GLY A 224 -0.25 -7.15 -19.60
CA GLY A 224 -0.34 -7.82 -20.89
C GLY A 224 -0.52 -9.33 -20.73
N THR A 225 0.36 -10.11 -21.35
CA THR A 225 0.37 -11.58 -21.19
C THR A 225 1.76 -12.13 -20.88
N GLY A 226 1.79 -13.24 -20.15
CA GLY A 226 2.99 -14.04 -19.94
C GLY A 226 3.28 -15.00 -21.11
N TYR A 227 4.55 -15.35 -21.28
CA TYR A 227 5.06 -16.31 -22.25
C TYR A 227 6.06 -17.26 -21.58
N GLY A 228 5.97 -18.55 -21.90
CA GLY A 228 6.82 -19.58 -21.33
C GLY A 228 6.23 -20.23 -20.07
N CYS A 229 7.09 -20.61 -19.13
CA CYS A 229 6.73 -21.43 -17.97
C CYS A 229 6.63 -20.61 -16.69
N PHE A 230 5.47 -20.67 -16.04
CA PHE A 230 5.24 -20.05 -14.73
C PHE A 230 4.78 -21.10 -13.72
N PRO A 231 5.11 -20.93 -12.44
CA PRO A 231 4.66 -21.85 -11.41
C PRO A 231 3.15 -21.96 -11.37
N SER A 232 2.64 -23.17 -11.21
CA SER A 232 1.23 -23.43 -10.87
C SER A 232 1.00 -23.44 -9.35
N THR A 233 2.04 -23.24 -8.55
CA THR A 233 1.93 -23.07 -7.09
C THR A 233 1.40 -21.66 -6.81
N GLY A 234 0.47 -21.55 -5.85
CA GLY A 234 -0.27 -20.32 -5.62
C GLY A 234 -1.35 -20.06 -6.67
N ASP A 235 -1.59 -18.80 -7.02
CA ASP A 235 -2.64 -18.40 -7.98
C ASP A 235 -2.19 -18.50 -9.46
N GLY A 236 -0.93 -18.88 -9.69
CA GLY A 236 -0.37 -19.07 -11.04
C GLY A 236 -0.19 -17.79 -11.84
N LEU A 237 -0.16 -17.90 -13.17
CA LEU A 237 -0.07 -16.76 -14.09
C LEU A 237 -1.47 -16.21 -14.39
N ALA A 238 -1.68 -14.93 -14.10
CA ALA A 238 -2.90 -14.20 -14.42
C ALA A 238 -2.61 -13.05 -15.40
N ASN A 239 -3.18 -13.14 -16.60
CA ASN A 239 -2.98 -12.18 -17.68
C ASN A 239 -4.08 -11.10 -17.71
N ASN A 240 -3.83 -10.02 -18.45
CA ASN A 240 -4.75 -8.90 -18.68
C ASN A 240 -5.23 -8.22 -17.38
N ARG A 241 -4.36 -8.13 -16.39
CA ARG A 241 -4.64 -7.43 -15.14
C ARG A 241 -4.61 -5.90 -15.34
N PRO A 242 -5.38 -5.12 -14.56
CA PRO A 242 -5.22 -3.67 -14.58
C PRO A 242 -3.80 -3.26 -14.19
N LYS A 243 -3.23 -2.28 -14.89
CA LYS A 243 -1.93 -1.70 -14.54
C LYS A 243 -1.98 -1.10 -13.13
N GLN A 244 -1.02 -1.46 -12.30
CA GLN A 244 -0.90 -0.89 -10.96
C GLN A 244 -0.10 0.42 -10.99
N ALA A 245 -0.37 1.29 -10.02
CA ALA A 245 0.48 2.45 -9.78
C ALA A 245 1.78 2.00 -9.08
N ASP A 246 2.82 2.82 -9.16
CA ASP A 246 4.04 2.59 -8.40
C ASP A 246 3.81 2.94 -6.91
N PRO A 247 3.87 1.93 -6.01
CA PRO A 247 3.64 2.12 -4.58
C PRO A 247 4.64 3.05 -3.90
N LEU A 248 5.86 3.18 -4.43
CA LEU A 248 6.99 3.89 -3.79
C LEU A 248 7.32 5.21 -4.49
N SER A 249 6.55 5.61 -5.50
CA SER A 249 6.76 6.86 -6.27
C SER A 249 6.70 8.15 -5.45
N GLY A 250 6.04 8.12 -4.28
CA GLY A 250 5.91 9.26 -3.37
C GLY A 250 7.02 9.37 -2.32
N THR A 251 7.99 8.45 -2.28
CA THR A 251 9.06 8.46 -1.28
C THR A 251 9.93 9.71 -1.43
N ALA A 252 10.02 10.48 -0.34
CA ALA A 252 10.83 11.70 -0.28
C ALA A 252 12.30 11.41 -0.60
N LYS A 253 12.99 12.37 -1.23
CA LYS A 253 14.43 12.26 -1.52
C LYS A 253 15.26 12.77 -0.34
N PRO A 254 16.48 12.23 -0.09
CA PRO A 254 17.30 12.61 1.06
C PRO A 254 17.71 14.07 1.07
N ASN A 255 17.58 14.73 2.22
CA ASN A 255 18.09 16.09 2.38
C ASN A 255 19.58 16.03 2.71
N ILE A 256 20.43 16.51 1.80
CA ILE A 256 21.90 16.51 1.99
C ILE A 256 22.39 17.64 2.89
N GLY A 257 21.56 18.64 3.23
CA GLY A 257 22.00 19.79 4.03
C GLY A 257 22.49 19.44 5.44
N VAL A 258 22.15 18.24 5.93
CA VAL A 258 22.58 17.71 7.24
C VAL A 258 23.62 16.59 7.14
N LEU A 259 24.00 16.20 5.92
CA LEU A 259 24.93 15.08 5.69
C LEU A 259 26.36 15.58 5.49
N THR A 260 27.32 14.88 6.10
CA THR A 260 28.75 15.14 5.86
C THR A 260 29.12 14.75 4.43
N THR A 261 29.83 15.63 3.72
CA THR A 261 30.30 15.34 2.36
C THR A 261 31.65 14.63 2.37
N TYR A 262 31.74 13.51 1.65
CA TYR A 262 32.94 12.71 1.47
C TYR A 262 33.37 12.70 0.00
N ASN A 263 34.64 12.99 -0.24
CA ASN A 263 35.31 12.92 -1.55
C ASN A 263 36.35 11.80 -1.63
N THR A 264 36.33 10.89 -0.66
CA THR A 264 37.15 9.68 -0.59
C THR A 264 36.45 8.68 0.33
N THR A 265 36.69 7.38 0.14
CA THR A 265 36.22 6.32 1.05
C THR A 265 37.22 5.99 2.15
N GLY A 266 38.24 6.84 2.35
CA GLY A 266 39.33 6.60 3.29
C GLY A 266 40.34 5.54 2.81
N THR A 267 41.33 5.26 3.67
CA THR A 267 42.42 4.31 3.42
C THR A 267 42.39 3.15 4.42
N GLY A 268 42.82 1.95 4.01
CA GLY A 268 42.92 0.77 4.88
C GLY A 268 42.17 -0.44 4.35
N ASN A 269 42.52 -1.62 4.86
CA ASN A 269 41.84 -2.89 4.58
C ASN A 269 41.89 -3.81 5.84
N PRO A 270 40.76 -4.06 6.53
CA PRO A 270 39.44 -3.50 6.26
C PRO A 270 39.37 -1.99 6.55
N ARG A 271 38.36 -1.31 6.00
CA ARG A 271 38.01 0.07 6.37
C ARG A 271 36.53 0.20 6.70
N THR A 272 36.21 1.09 7.64
CA THR A 272 34.83 1.43 7.99
C THR A 272 34.56 2.85 7.54
N ILE A 273 33.41 3.09 6.93
CA ILE A 273 32.97 4.40 6.48
C ILE A 273 31.66 4.80 7.15
N ASP A 274 31.46 6.11 7.31
CA ASP A 274 30.32 6.70 7.99
C ASP A 274 29.22 7.13 7.02
N PRO A 275 27.94 7.19 7.45
CA PRO A 275 26.86 7.72 6.62
C PRO A 275 27.14 9.16 6.19
N GLY A 276 26.72 9.52 4.97
CA GLY A 276 26.93 10.85 4.40
C GLY A 276 26.70 10.94 2.90
N PHE A 277 27.13 12.08 2.34
CA PHE A 277 27.04 12.41 0.91
C PHE A 277 28.37 12.11 0.21
N TYR A 278 28.41 11.07 -0.63
CA TYR A 278 29.61 10.59 -1.32
C TYR A 278 29.68 11.09 -2.77
N THR A 279 30.78 11.78 -3.06
CA THR A 279 31.13 12.28 -4.40
C THR A 279 32.07 11.36 -5.17
N VAL A 280 32.36 10.19 -4.60
CA VAL A 280 33.20 9.12 -5.14
C VAL A 280 32.43 7.82 -5.24
N GLU A 281 32.89 6.92 -6.10
CA GLU A 281 32.34 5.56 -6.21
C GLU A 281 32.68 4.77 -4.95
N LEU A 282 31.69 4.06 -4.37
CA LEU A 282 31.96 3.10 -3.31
C LEU A 282 32.40 1.78 -3.92
N GLY A 283 33.52 1.24 -3.49
CA GLY A 283 34.02 -0.01 -4.04
C GLY A 283 35.53 -0.13 -3.92
N GLY A 284 36.09 -0.98 -4.77
CA GLY A 284 37.52 -1.15 -4.86
C GLY A 284 37.94 -2.37 -5.67
N ALA A 285 39.22 -2.43 -5.95
CA ALA A 285 39.87 -3.59 -6.56
C ALA A 285 40.74 -4.32 -5.51
N GLY A 286 40.79 -5.65 -5.59
CA GLY A 286 41.67 -6.49 -4.78
C GLY A 286 41.20 -6.65 -3.33
N THR A 287 40.36 -7.66 -3.07
CA THR A 287 39.95 -8.19 -1.75
C THR A 287 39.95 -7.15 -0.63
N ASN A 288 39.32 -6.01 -0.88
CA ASN A 288 39.20 -4.92 0.06
C ASN A 288 37.87 -5.05 0.77
N THR A 289 37.87 -4.99 2.09
CA THR A 289 36.63 -5.07 2.87
C THR A 289 36.22 -3.68 3.35
N ILE A 290 34.99 -3.28 3.03
CA ILE A 290 34.38 -2.02 3.42
C ILE A 290 33.20 -2.30 4.36
N TYR A 291 33.27 -1.77 5.57
CA TYR A 291 32.17 -1.77 6.52
C TYR A 291 31.41 -0.43 6.46
N LEU A 292 30.10 -0.49 6.34
CA LEU A 292 29.22 0.67 6.38
C LEU A 292 28.65 0.81 7.80
N ASN A 293 28.94 1.90 8.49
CA ASN A 293 28.22 2.23 9.72
C ASN A 293 26.74 2.51 9.41
N PRO A 294 25.82 2.25 10.34
CA PRO A 294 24.39 2.42 10.08
C PRO A 294 24.04 3.87 9.74
N GLY A 295 23.10 4.06 8.81
CA GLY A 295 22.64 5.40 8.42
C GLY A 295 22.43 5.59 6.91
N ILE A 296 22.34 6.87 6.51
CA ILE A 296 22.00 7.30 5.15
C ILE A 296 23.28 7.52 4.32
N TYR A 297 23.35 6.87 3.17
CA TYR A 297 24.42 7.01 2.18
C TYR A 297 23.86 7.56 0.88
N VAL A 298 24.19 8.79 0.54
CA VAL A 298 23.81 9.40 -0.74
C VAL A 298 25.01 9.32 -1.69
N LEU A 299 24.88 8.60 -2.80
CA LEU A 299 25.97 8.30 -3.72
C LEU A 299 25.73 8.99 -5.06
N THR A 300 26.72 9.77 -5.53
CA THR A 300 26.64 10.43 -6.86
C THR A 300 27.43 9.71 -7.96
N ARG A 301 28.19 8.68 -7.58
CA ARG A 301 29.01 7.84 -8.46
C ARG A 301 28.70 6.35 -8.34
N GLY A 302 27.70 5.99 -7.52
CA GLY A 302 27.26 4.61 -7.40
C GLY A 302 28.19 3.71 -6.60
N ILE A 303 28.08 2.40 -6.84
CA ILE A 303 28.81 1.35 -6.16
C ILE A 303 29.39 0.40 -7.21
N ASN A 304 30.64 -0.02 -7.06
CA ASN A 304 31.26 -0.99 -7.94
C ASN A 304 32.13 -1.99 -7.16
N THR A 305 31.65 -3.23 -7.04
CA THR A 305 32.38 -4.31 -6.38
C THR A 305 33.02 -5.31 -7.35
N SER A 306 32.94 -5.08 -8.67
CA SER A 306 33.46 -5.99 -9.71
C SER A 306 34.95 -6.31 -9.55
N GLY A 307 35.71 -5.42 -8.89
CA GLY A 307 37.08 -5.64 -8.46
C GLY A 307 37.27 -6.61 -7.29
N ASN A 308 36.22 -7.32 -6.87
CA ASN A 308 36.14 -8.22 -5.71
C ASN A 308 36.35 -7.51 -4.37
N ALA A 309 35.70 -6.36 -4.17
CA ALA A 309 35.64 -5.68 -2.88
C ALA A 309 34.42 -6.15 -2.08
N ASP A 310 34.63 -6.56 -0.84
CA ASP A 310 33.54 -6.92 0.07
C ASP A 310 32.88 -5.65 0.61
N LEU A 311 31.55 -5.66 0.65
CA LEU A 311 30.75 -4.53 1.12
C LEU A 311 29.75 -5.02 2.17
N ILE A 312 29.94 -4.60 3.42
CA ILE A 312 29.24 -5.17 4.57
C ILE A 312 28.61 -4.05 5.40
N SER A 313 27.31 -4.10 5.67
CA SER A 313 26.65 -3.17 6.60
C SER A 313 26.79 -3.63 8.04
N ASN A 314 27.12 -2.72 8.95
CA ASN A 314 27.09 -2.97 10.39
C ASN A 314 25.66 -3.06 10.94
N ALA A 315 25.53 -3.59 12.17
CA ALA A 315 24.24 -3.76 12.85
C ALA A 315 23.51 -2.42 13.00
N GLY A 316 22.25 -2.36 12.55
CA GLY A 316 21.46 -1.14 12.45
C GLY A 316 20.99 -0.87 11.02
N GLY A 317 21.80 -1.30 10.04
CA GLY A 317 21.48 -1.28 8.62
C GLY A 317 21.74 0.08 7.96
N VAL A 318 21.65 0.10 6.65
CA VAL A 318 21.96 1.26 5.80
C VAL A 318 20.82 1.57 4.86
N PHE A 319 20.72 2.82 4.47
CA PHE A 319 19.92 3.24 3.33
C PHE A 319 20.83 3.86 2.28
N ILE A 320 20.80 3.30 1.07
CA ILE A 320 21.64 3.72 -0.04
C ILE A 320 20.77 4.44 -1.07
N TYR A 321 21.01 5.73 -1.24
CA TYR A 321 20.39 6.55 -2.28
C TYR A 321 21.36 6.82 -3.41
N ASN A 322 21.12 6.26 -4.60
CA ASN A 322 21.97 6.48 -5.77
C ASN A 322 21.40 7.57 -6.67
N THR A 323 22.24 8.54 -7.02
CA THR A 323 21.83 9.75 -7.74
C THR A 323 22.97 10.27 -8.64
N TYR A 324 22.85 11.51 -9.09
CA TYR A 324 23.72 12.15 -10.07
C TYR A 324 24.63 13.24 -9.46
N PRO A 325 25.72 13.62 -10.15
CA PRO A 325 26.74 14.57 -9.66
C PRO A 325 26.23 15.88 -9.06
N THR A 326 25.16 16.44 -9.60
CA THR A 326 24.65 17.77 -9.27
C THR A 326 23.51 17.75 -8.26
N TYR A 327 23.13 16.58 -7.74
CA TYR A 327 22.09 16.45 -6.72
C TYR A 327 22.38 17.38 -5.52
N PRO A 328 21.40 18.15 -5.01
CA PRO A 328 19.95 18.10 -5.29
C PRO A 328 19.47 19.09 -6.35
N ALA A 329 20.37 19.67 -7.16
CA ALA A 329 19.95 20.52 -8.27
C ALA A 329 19.14 19.70 -9.29
N THR A 330 18.37 20.38 -10.15
CA THR A 330 17.57 19.71 -11.17
C THR A 330 18.46 18.89 -12.11
N PHE A 331 18.13 17.61 -12.28
CA PHE A 331 18.78 16.72 -13.24
C PHE A 331 18.75 17.31 -14.65
N ARG A 332 19.88 17.27 -15.36
CA ARG A 332 20.02 17.75 -16.74
C ARG A 332 20.21 16.57 -17.69
N PRO A 333 19.14 16.14 -18.41
CA PRO A 333 19.24 15.03 -19.36
C PRO A 333 20.33 15.28 -20.41
N GLY A 334 21.18 14.27 -20.63
CA GLY A 334 22.29 14.32 -21.60
C GLY A 334 23.54 15.09 -21.11
N ILE A 335 23.54 15.59 -19.87
CA ILE A 335 24.70 16.22 -19.23
C ILE A 335 25.05 15.50 -17.93
N ASP A 336 24.05 15.27 -17.08
CA ASP A 336 24.23 14.55 -15.83
C ASP A 336 24.11 13.04 -16.09
N GLU A 337 25.09 12.29 -15.61
CA GLU A 337 25.12 10.83 -15.66
C GLU A 337 25.10 10.27 -14.24
N CYS A 338 24.20 9.33 -13.98
CA CYS A 338 24.14 8.66 -12.68
C CYS A 338 25.25 7.62 -12.57
N GLY A 339 25.72 7.39 -11.35
CA GLY A 339 26.58 6.24 -11.08
C GLY A 339 25.83 4.93 -11.24
N GLU A 340 26.54 3.87 -11.59
CA GLU A 340 25.98 2.51 -11.62
C GLU A 340 26.05 1.87 -10.24
N ILE A 341 25.08 1.02 -9.92
CA ILE A 341 25.20 0.10 -8.78
C ILE A 341 25.52 -1.26 -9.36
N ASN A 342 26.80 -1.59 -9.39
CA ASN A 342 27.33 -2.86 -9.85
C ASN A 342 27.89 -3.65 -8.66
N LEU A 343 27.10 -4.60 -8.18
CA LEU A 343 27.47 -5.52 -7.11
C LEU A 343 27.94 -6.87 -7.66
N SER A 344 28.60 -6.86 -8.83
CA SER A 344 29.16 -8.05 -9.45
C SER A 344 30.53 -8.43 -8.87
N GLY A 345 31.02 -9.61 -9.26
CA GLY A 345 32.34 -10.12 -8.93
C GLY A 345 32.28 -11.36 -8.04
N ASN A 346 33.39 -11.65 -7.37
CA ASN A 346 33.53 -12.75 -6.40
C ASN A 346 33.57 -12.23 -4.96
N SER A 347 33.05 -11.03 -4.71
CA SER A 347 33.02 -10.41 -3.37
C SER A 347 31.88 -10.95 -2.51
N VAL A 348 31.98 -10.70 -1.21
CA VAL A 348 30.89 -10.85 -0.26
C VAL A 348 30.22 -9.49 -0.05
N THR A 349 28.96 -9.38 -0.47
CA THR A 349 28.13 -8.21 -0.21
C THR A 349 27.02 -8.59 0.76
N THR A 350 27.10 -8.10 1.99
CA THR A 350 26.07 -8.34 3.03
C THR A 350 25.51 -7.02 3.49
N LEU A 351 24.31 -6.69 3.03
CA LEU A 351 23.67 -5.41 3.30
C LEU A 351 22.31 -5.61 3.96
N SER A 352 22.02 -4.82 4.97
CA SER A 352 20.70 -4.80 5.60
C SER A 352 20.15 -3.38 5.59
N ALA A 353 18.87 -3.23 5.27
CA ALA A 353 18.18 -1.95 5.36
C ALA A 353 18.14 -1.43 6.80
N MET A 354 18.02 -0.12 6.97
CA MET A 354 17.78 0.47 8.28
C MET A 354 16.48 -0.06 8.88
N SER A 355 16.56 -0.59 10.10
CA SER A 355 15.39 -1.10 10.82
C SER A 355 14.72 -0.01 11.66
N SER A 356 13.42 -0.13 11.92
CA SER A 356 12.69 0.75 12.85
C SER A 356 13.35 0.79 14.23
N SER A 357 13.87 -0.36 14.69
CA SER A 357 14.60 -0.47 15.97
C SER A 357 15.85 0.40 16.02
N TYR A 358 16.57 0.52 14.90
CA TYR A 358 17.73 1.39 14.81
C TYR A 358 17.32 2.87 14.80
N VAL A 359 16.33 3.23 13.98
CA VAL A 359 15.86 4.62 13.88
C VAL A 359 15.33 5.13 15.23
N LEU A 360 14.67 4.27 16.02
CA LEU A 360 14.28 4.59 17.41
C LEU A 360 15.45 4.92 18.34
N THR A 361 16.68 4.47 18.04
CA THR A 361 17.85 4.85 18.85
C THR A 361 18.36 6.25 18.53
N LEU A 362 18.15 6.71 17.28
CA LEU A 362 18.50 8.06 16.83
C LEU A 362 17.42 9.07 17.22
N ASP A 363 16.16 8.67 17.11
CA ASP A 363 14.98 9.45 17.48
C ASP A 363 14.06 8.63 18.41
N PRO A 364 14.32 8.66 19.73
CA PRO A 364 13.53 7.91 20.71
C PRO A 364 12.08 8.37 20.85
N ASN A 365 11.77 9.59 20.39
CA ASN A 365 10.44 10.18 20.54
C ASN A 365 9.53 9.88 19.33
N GLY A 366 10.09 9.27 18.28
CA GLY A 366 9.36 8.79 17.12
C GLY A 366 9.02 9.88 16.10
N PRO A 367 8.53 9.48 14.91
CA PRO A 367 8.39 10.35 13.74
C PRO A 367 7.44 11.54 13.94
N ASN A 368 6.58 11.47 14.96
CA ASN A 368 5.56 12.50 15.24
C ASN A 368 6.09 13.67 16.08
N VAL A 369 7.28 13.53 16.67
CA VAL A 369 7.91 14.60 17.48
C VAL A 369 8.96 15.38 16.69
N TYR A 370 9.71 14.70 15.81
CA TYR A 370 10.68 15.32 14.90
C TYR A 370 10.33 14.98 13.44
N PRO A 371 9.34 15.67 12.85
CA PRO A 371 8.91 15.41 11.46
C PRO A 371 10.00 15.68 10.41
N ASP A 372 11.14 16.25 10.82
CA ASP A 372 12.34 16.51 10.02
C ASP A 372 13.41 15.40 10.10
N ALA A 373 13.24 14.40 10.97
CA ALA A 373 14.10 13.22 11.04
C ALA A 373 13.89 12.32 9.82
N GLN A 374 14.70 12.55 8.78
CA GLN A 374 14.55 11.93 7.47
C GLN A 374 14.72 10.40 7.49
N GLU A 375 15.38 9.83 8.50
CA GLU A 375 15.62 8.39 8.68
C GLU A 375 14.32 7.58 8.70
N TRP A 376 13.25 8.14 9.27
CA TRP A 376 11.92 7.51 9.30
C TRP A 376 11.33 7.28 7.91
N ASN A 377 11.72 8.09 6.92
CA ASN A 377 11.24 7.93 5.53
C ASN A 377 11.91 6.75 4.81
N TYR A 378 13.02 6.24 5.34
CA TYR A 378 13.88 5.25 4.68
C TYR A 378 13.98 3.92 5.43
N VAL A 379 13.17 3.74 6.48
CA VAL A 379 13.05 2.46 7.17
C VAL A 379 12.71 1.37 6.16
N ASN A 380 13.43 0.25 6.24
CA ASN A 380 13.31 -0.91 5.37
C ASN A 380 13.62 -0.65 3.89
N PHE A 381 14.10 0.53 3.49
CA PHE A 381 14.74 0.72 2.19
C PHE A 381 16.22 0.33 2.28
N LEU A 382 16.64 -0.57 1.41
CA LEU A 382 18.05 -0.89 1.23
C LEU A 382 18.68 0.02 0.15
N VAL A 383 18.05 0.03 -1.04
CA VAL A 383 18.49 0.83 -2.17
C VAL A 383 17.31 1.64 -2.71
N TYR A 384 17.53 2.92 -2.96
CA TYR A 384 16.66 3.77 -3.74
C TYR A 384 17.50 4.49 -4.80
N GLN A 385 17.28 4.15 -6.07
CA GLN A 385 17.83 4.89 -7.19
C GLN A 385 16.91 6.05 -7.58
N ASP A 386 17.46 7.26 -7.68
CA ASP A 386 16.71 8.46 -8.06
C ASP A 386 15.92 8.20 -9.37
N PRO A 387 14.63 8.58 -9.46
CA PRO A 387 13.83 8.43 -10.68
C PRO A 387 14.39 9.16 -11.92
N ALA A 388 15.38 10.04 -11.75
CA ALA A 388 16.12 10.62 -12.88
C ALA A 388 17.13 9.63 -13.50
N CYS A 389 17.53 8.59 -12.77
CA CYS A 389 18.59 7.65 -13.16
C CYS A 389 18.02 6.41 -13.85
N THR A 390 18.41 6.21 -15.11
CA THR A 390 17.99 5.06 -15.93
C THR A 390 19.03 3.94 -15.98
N ASN A 391 20.17 4.11 -15.31
CA ASN A 391 21.24 3.13 -15.28
C ASN A 391 20.77 1.80 -14.69
N VAL A 392 21.42 0.73 -15.12
CA VAL A 392 21.16 -0.62 -14.61
C VAL A 392 21.72 -0.75 -13.20
N MET A 393 20.95 -1.38 -12.33
CA MET A 393 21.46 -1.96 -11.08
C MET A 393 21.69 -3.44 -11.32
N GLU A 394 22.92 -3.90 -11.09
CA GLU A 394 23.33 -5.27 -11.33
C GLU A 394 23.81 -5.93 -10.04
N ILE A 395 23.33 -7.15 -9.79
CA ILE A 395 23.90 -8.09 -8.83
C ILE A 395 24.34 -9.32 -9.62
N GLY A 396 25.62 -9.65 -9.57
CA GLY A 396 26.13 -10.73 -10.42
C GLY A 396 27.45 -11.36 -9.99
N GLY A 397 27.95 -12.28 -10.81
CA GLY A 397 29.19 -13.01 -10.55
C GLY A 397 29.02 -14.21 -9.61
N ASN A 398 30.14 -14.73 -9.09
CA ASN A 398 30.14 -15.92 -8.21
C ASN A 398 30.28 -15.59 -6.73
N GLY A 399 30.25 -14.29 -6.39
CA GLY A 399 30.23 -13.79 -5.03
C GLY A 399 28.96 -14.17 -4.27
N ILE A 400 28.91 -13.80 -3.00
CA ILE A 400 27.73 -13.96 -2.16
C ILE A 400 27.08 -12.59 -2.02
N PHE A 401 25.80 -12.49 -2.37
CA PHE A 401 25.00 -11.34 -1.99
C PHE A 401 23.95 -11.76 -0.96
N ALA A 402 23.93 -11.11 0.20
CA ALA A 402 22.92 -11.27 1.23
C ALA A 402 22.32 -9.91 1.56
N GLY A 403 21.08 -9.68 1.13
CA GLY A 403 20.37 -8.41 1.31
C GLY A 403 19.14 -8.53 2.20
N SER A 404 18.80 -7.47 2.94
CA SER A 404 17.46 -7.30 3.53
C SER A 404 16.89 -5.90 3.28
N GLY A 405 15.58 -5.83 3.07
CA GLY A 405 14.84 -4.60 2.77
C GLY A 405 14.51 -4.40 1.29
N THR A 406 14.04 -3.21 0.94
CA THR A 406 13.51 -2.90 -0.39
C THR A 406 14.57 -2.29 -1.30
N ILE A 407 14.68 -2.86 -2.49
CA ILE A 407 15.46 -2.34 -3.61
C ILE A 407 14.48 -1.67 -4.57
N TYR A 408 14.59 -0.35 -4.70
CA TYR A 408 13.71 0.48 -5.52
C TYR A 408 14.48 1.20 -6.63
N VAL A 409 14.24 0.80 -7.87
CA VAL A 409 14.91 1.26 -9.10
C VAL A 409 13.85 1.66 -10.14
N PRO A 410 13.06 2.72 -9.91
CA PRO A 410 11.81 3.00 -10.61
C PRO A 410 11.93 3.18 -12.12
N THR A 411 13.08 3.71 -12.59
CA THR A 411 13.32 4.06 -13.99
C THR A 411 14.46 3.26 -14.63
N GLY A 412 15.25 2.55 -13.83
CA GLY A 412 16.34 1.70 -14.29
C GLY A 412 15.94 0.22 -14.35
N SER A 413 16.71 -0.56 -15.08
CA SER A 413 16.56 -2.01 -15.10
C SER A 413 17.33 -2.64 -13.93
N PHE A 414 16.74 -3.68 -13.34
CA PHE A 414 17.44 -4.54 -12.39
C PHE A 414 17.87 -5.82 -13.11
N VAL A 415 19.16 -6.13 -13.05
CA VAL A 415 19.75 -7.34 -13.61
C VAL A 415 20.32 -8.20 -12.50
N PHE A 416 20.02 -9.49 -12.57
CA PHE A 416 20.53 -10.48 -11.65
C PHE A 416 21.18 -11.61 -12.42
N ASP A 417 22.51 -11.68 -12.37
CA ASP A 417 23.32 -12.64 -13.13
C ASP A 417 24.45 -13.22 -12.26
N GLY A 418 24.08 -14.01 -11.24
CA GLY A 418 25.05 -14.57 -10.30
C GLY A 418 24.55 -15.78 -9.49
N ASN A 419 25.46 -16.70 -9.21
CA ASN A 419 25.10 -18.06 -8.73
C ASN A 419 24.54 -18.13 -7.30
N ASN A 420 24.93 -17.21 -6.39
CA ASN A 420 24.62 -17.32 -4.96
C ASN A 420 24.19 -15.98 -4.35
N ALA A 421 22.92 -15.62 -4.47
CA ALA A 421 22.41 -14.40 -3.89
C ALA A 421 21.05 -14.61 -3.20
N THR A 422 20.88 -14.02 -2.03
CA THR A 422 19.71 -14.25 -1.16
C THR A 422 19.19 -12.92 -0.66
N LEU A 423 17.89 -12.69 -0.79
CA LEU A 423 17.19 -11.47 -0.35
C LEU A 423 16.18 -11.83 0.74
N THR A 424 16.51 -11.63 2.02
CA THR A 424 15.62 -11.99 3.14
C THR A 424 14.80 -10.78 3.59
N GLY A 425 13.48 -10.91 3.81
CA GLY A 425 12.65 -9.78 4.25
C GLY A 425 12.55 -8.65 3.23
N SER A 426 12.68 -8.96 1.94
CA SER A 426 13.00 -7.97 0.91
C SER A 426 11.87 -7.77 -0.11
N GLN A 427 11.91 -6.65 -0.81
CA GLN A 427 11.07 -6.37 -1.97
C GLN A 427 11.95 -5.84 -3.10
N LEU A 428 11.67 -6.26 -4.33
CA LEU A 428 12.32 -5.73 -5.52
C LEU A 428 11.30 -4.97 -6.36
N VAL A 429 11.52 -3.68 -6.55
CA VAL A 429 10.68 -2.81 -7.38
C VAL A 429 11.57 -2.11 -8.40
N ALA A 430 11.47 -2.46 -9.67
CA ALA A 430 12.32 -1.89 -10.73
C ALA A 430 11.51 -1.56 -12.00
N ASN A 431 12.03 -0.75 -12.92
CA ASN A 431 11.34 -0.50 -14.19
C ASN A 431 11.16 -1.82 -14.98
N THR A 432 12.25 -2.58 -15.11
CA THR A 432 12.25 -3.93 -15.67
C THR A 432 13.12 -4.84 -14.80
N VAL A 433 12.79 -6.13 -14.75
CA VAL A 433 13.50 -7.14 -13.96
C VAL A 433 14.00 -8.24 -14.88
N ASN A 434 15.30 -8.49 -14.88
CA ASN A 434 15.95 -9.52 -15.67
C ASN A 434 16.72 -10.46 -14.73
N ILE A 435 16.23 -11.69 -14.59
CA ILE A 435 16.82 -12.75 -13.80
C ILE A 435 17.43 -13.76 -14.77
N GLN A 436 18.76 -13.77 -14.84
CA GLN A 436 19.53 -14.69 -15.68
C GLN A 436 19.92 -15.91 -14.84
N SER A 437 21.21 -16.21 -14.72
CA SER A 437 21.72 -17.37 -13.94
C SER A 437 21.73 -17.13 -12.42
N GLY A 438 20.72 -16.39 -11.95
CA GLY A 438 20.52 -15.97 -10.58
C GLY A 438 19.82 -16.98 -9.69
N ASN A 439 20.35 -17.26 -8.49
CA ASN A 439 19.49 -17.70 -7.38
C ASN A 439 18.96 -16.48 -6.65
N ILE A 440 17.64 -16.34 -6.54
CA ILE A 440 16.94 -15.29 -5.81
C ILE A 440 15.86 -15.93 -4.95
N THR A 441 16.12 -15.98 -3.64
CA THR A 441 15.10 -16.29 -2.65
C THR A 441 14.65 -14.97 -2.03
N ILE A 442 13.38 -14.62 -2.18
CA ILE A 442 12.74 -13.49 -1.48
C ILE A 442 11.74 -14.03 -0.46
N ASN A 443 12.03 -13.77 0.82
CA ASN A 443 11.04 -13.91 1.87
C ASN A 443 10.39 -12.55 2.13
N PHE A 444 9.31 -12.25 1.43
CA PHE A 444 8.62 -10.97 1.56
C PHE A 444 7.87 -10.91 2.90
N ASP A 445 8.19 -9.90 3.70
CA ASP A 445 7.50 -9.59 4.94
C ASP A 445 7.19 -8.09 4.95
N GLY A 446 5.91 -7.75 4.98
CA GLY A 446 5.45 -6.37 4.98
C GLY A 446 6.08 -5.53 6.10
N GLY A 447 6.39 -6.12 7.26
CA GLY A 447 7.03 -5.42 8.37
C GLY A 447 8.52 -5.10 8.16
N ASN A 448 9.18 -5.77 7.20
CA ASN A 448 10.61 -5.64 6.91
C ASN A 448 10.90 -5.05 5.51
N THR A 449 9.85 -4.72 4.76
CA THR A 449 9.94 -4.03 3.46
C THR A 449 9.52 -2.58 3.58
N ALA A 450 10.02 -1.72 2.69
CA ALA A 450 9.50 -0.38 2.52
C ALA A 450 8.05 -0.49 2.10
N GLN A 451 7.17 0.14 2.87
CA GLN A 451 5.75 -0.02 2.66
C GLN A 451 5.21 1.19 1.90
N PRO A 452 4.49 1.01 0.78
CA PRO A 452 3.67 2.08 0.22
C PRO A 452 2.81 2.67 1.31
N ASN A 453 2.91 3.98 1.48
CA ASN A 453 1.89 4.70 2.18
C ASN A 453 0.72 4.82 1.19
N LEU A 454 -0.40 4.11 1.34
CA LEU A 454 -1.56 4.26 0.44
C LEU A 454 -2.77 4.69 1.24
N PRO A 455 -3.52 5.72 0.80
CA PRO A 455 -4.75 6.09 1.46
C PRO A 455 -5.77 4.97 1.25
N ARG A 456 -6.33 4.48 2.36
CA ARG A 456 -7.37 3.44 2.34
C ARG A 456 -8.33 3.58 3.50
N LEU A 457 -9.53 3.04 3.33
CA LEU A 457 -10.43 2.77 4.45
C LEU A 457 -9.80 1.72 5.36
N SER A 458 -9.95 1.90 6.66
CA SER A 458 -9.45 1.02 7.71
C SER A 458 -10.61 0.78 8.66
N GLU A 459 -11.08 -0.46 8.73
CA GLU A 459 -12.18 -0.84 9.62
C GLU A 459 -11.74 -0.91 11.09
#